data_AF-A0A536C9B0-F1
#
_entry.id   AF-A0A536C9B0-F1
#
_cell.length_a   1.000
_cell.length_b   1.000
_cell.length_c   1.000
_cell.angle_alpha   90.00
_cell.angle_beta   90.00
_cell.angle_gamma   90.00
#
_symmetry.space_group_name_H-M   'P 1'
#
loop_
_entity.id
_entity.type
_entity.pdbx_description
1 polymer ?
#
loop_
_entity_poly.entity_id
_entity_poly.type
_entity_poly.pdbx_seq_one_letter_code
_entity_poly.pdbx_strand_id
1 'polypeptide(L)'
;MSRQVLERAAEPTPALPARARTIRPGFRLNVRGRSVKLRGLRRAPTGMLRWLAILGPGVIASVAGDDAGGVGTISAIGARYGYELLWVLMLLTVSLAVVQEMAARLGAASGRGLLDLVRERFGIGGACVAVVVIVLANAGIVVTEFAGIAAAAELIGVTRWVAVPVSALLIGGTVLFGTYHRV
;
A
#
# COMPACT_ATOMS: atom_id res chain seq x y z
N MET A 1 16.97 25.30 -54.06
CA MET A 1 16.61 24.80 -52.70
C MET A 1 17.05 25.78 -51.61
N SER A 2 16.68 27.07 -51.71
CA SER A 2 17.19 28.13 -50.78
C SER A 2 16.29 29.39 -50.71
N ARG A 3 14.95 29.24 -50.75
CA ARG A 3 14.02 30.35 -50.49
C ARG A 3 12.85 29.97 -49.58
N GLN A 4 12.32 28.74 -49.69
CA GLN A 4 11.24 28.26 -48.82
C GLN A 4 11.62 28.09 -47.34
N VAL A 5 12.92 27.99 -47.01
CA VAL A 5 13.37 27.88 -45.60
C VAL A 5 13.41 29.24 -44.91
N LEU A 6 13.62 30.32 -45.66
CA LEU A 6 13.73 31.67 -45.08
C LEU A 6 12.35 32.31 -44.78
N GLU A 7 11.29 31.90 -45.48
CA GLU A 7 9.92 32.39 -45.20
C GLU A 7 9.29 31.77 -43.94
N ARG A 8 9.71 30.57 -43.51
CA ARG A 8 9.23 29.96 -42.25
C ARG A 8 9.83 30.57 -40.98
N ALA A 9 10.85 31.42 -41.11
CA ALA A 9 11.45 32.12 -39.97
C ALA A 9 10.71 33.42 -39.59
N ALA A 10 9.68 33.81 -40.35
CA ALA A 10 8.90 35.02 -40.14
C ALA A 10 7.55 34.77 -39.43
N GLU A 11 7.34 33.57 -38.86
CA GLU A 11 6.19 33.35 -38.00
C GLU A 11 6.36 34.18 -36.70
N PRO A 12 5.42 35.07 -36.36
CA PRO A 12 5.52 35.86 -35.15
C PRO A 12 5.56 34.91 -33.95
N THR A 13 6.63 35.01 -33.16
CA THR A 13 6.84 34.22 -31.95
C THR A 13 5.57 34.24 -31.11
N PRO A 14 4.96 33.08 -30.80
CA PRO A 14 3.72 33.04 -30.04
C PRO A 14 3.92 33.80 -28.72
N ALA A 15 3.10 34.84 -28.53
CA ALA A 15 3.20 35.71 -27.37
C ALA A 15 3.14 34.85 -26.10
N LEU A 16 4.17 34.98 -25.26
CA LEU A 16 4.20 34.31 -23.97
C LEU A 16 2.95 34.71 -23.17
N PRO A 17 2.24 33.75 -22.56
CA PRO A 17 1.03 34.06 -21.80
C PRO A 17 1.35 35.09 -20.70
N ALA A 18 0.65 36.23 -20.73
CA ALA A 18 0.88 37.41 -19.87
C ALA A 18 0.72 37.16 -18.35
N ARG A 19 0.39 35.93 -17.94
CA ARG A 19 0.41 35.52 -16.54
C ARG A 19 1.16 34.21 -16.42
N ALA A 20 2.31 34.26 -15.75
CA ALA A 20 2.89 33.08 -15.13
C ALA A 20 1.78 32.41 -14.30
N ARG A 21 1.35 31.21 -14.69
CA ARG A 21 0.53 30.36 -13.82
C ARG A 21 1.32 30.24 -12.53
N THR A 22 0.87 30.90 -11.46
CA THR A 22 1.44 30.73 -10.13
C THR A 22 1.30 29.25 -9.77
N ILE A 23 2.37 28.49 -9.96
CA ILE A 23 2.47 27.11 -9.52
C ILE A 23 2.37 27.19 -8.00
N ARG A 24 1.18 26.93 -7.45
CA ARG A 24 0.94 26.95 -6.01
C ARG A 24 1.98 26.02 -5.36
N PRO A 25 2.82 26.51 -4.45
CA PRO A 25 3.84 25.68 -3.83
C PRO A 25 3.13 24.63 -2.97
N GLY A 26 3.03 23.41 -3.48
CA GLY A 26 2.59 22.26 -2.71
C GLY A 26 3.56 22.04 -1.55
N PHE A 27 3.02 21.67 -0.39
CA PHE A 27 3.81 21.39 0.79
C PHE A 27 4.80 20.26 0.51
N ARG A 28 6.10 20.56 0.69
CA ARG A 28 7.21 19.61 0.52
C ARG A 28 7.73 19.26 1.90
N LEU A 29 7.42 18.06 2.38
CA LEU A 29 8.02 17.53 3.61
C LEU A 29 9.41 17.01 3.23
N ASN A 30 10.47 17.64 3.73
CA ASN A 30 11.84 17.17 3.53
C ASN A 30 12.20 16.19 4.65
N VAL A 31 12.26 14.89 4.32
CA VAL A 31 12.74 13.85 5.23
C VAL A 31 14.06 13.35 4.65
N ARG A 32 15.18 13.65 5.34
CA ARG A 32 16.53 13.23 4.95
C ARG A 32 16.89 13.48 3.47
N GLY A 33 16.61 14.67 2.95
CA GLY A 33 17.03 15.09 1.61
C GLY A 33 16.09 14.72 0.47
N ARG A 34 14.98 14.02 0.74
CA ARG A 34 13.90 13.80 -0.24
C ARG A 34 12.67 14.61 0.13
N SER A 35 12.22 15.44 -0.81
CA SER A 35 11.02 16.26 -0.68
C SER A 35 9.78 15.47 -1.11
N VAL A 36 8.96 15.04 -0.16
CA VAL A 36 7.66 14.42 -0.43
C VAL A 36 6.63 15.53 -0.61
N LYS A 37 6.06 15.64 -1.82
CA LYS A 37 5.03 16.63 -2.13
C LYS A 37 3.68 16.09 -1.68
N LEU A 38 3.26 16.46 -0.47
CA LEU A 38 1.95 16.07 0.05
C LEU A 38 0.88 16.87 -0.70
N ARG A 39 0.24 16.23 -1.69
CA ARG A 39 -0.89 16.79 -2.44
C ARG A 39 -2.09 16.89 -1.49
N GLY A 40 -2.61 18.10 -1.28
CA GLY A 40 -3.85 18.35 -0.52
C GLY A 40 -3.68 19.10 0.80
N LEU A 41 -2.47 19.14 1.38
CA LEU A 41 -2.22 19.87 2.64
C LEU A 41 -1.80 21.32 2.37
N ARG A 42 -2.66 22.27 2.75
CA ARG A 42 -2.44 23.72 2.62
C ARG A 42 -1.39 24.28 3.61
N ARG A 43 -1.05 23.54 4.68
CA ARG A 43 -0.03 23.90 5.68
C ARG A 43 0.73 22.64 6.12
N ALA A 44 1.97 22.84 6.57
CA ALA A 44 2.73 21.79 7.24
C ALA A 44 1.94 21.31 8.46
N PRO A 45 1.58 20.01 8.58
CA PRO A 45 1.01 19.52 9.81
C PRO A 45 2.02 19.79 10.93
N THR A 46 1.58 20.51 11.97
CA THR A 46 2.41 20.93 13.10
C THR A 46 1.94 20.19 14.34
N GLY A 47 2.87 19.79 15.21
CA GLY A 47 2.55 19.01 16.41
C GLY A 47 2.07 17.58 16.12
N MET A 48 1.02 17.14 16.80
CA MET A 48 0.48 15.77 16.76
C MET A 48 0.08 15.31 15.35
N LEU A 49 -0.39 16.23 14.50
CA LEU A 49 -0.79 15.93 13.13
C LEU A 49 0.39 15.49 12.25
N ARG A 50 1.62 15.95 12.55
CA ARG A 50 2.83 15.53 11.85
C ARG A 50 3.22 14.10 12.21
N TRP A 51 3.07 13.74 13.47
CA TRP A 51 3.32 12.38 13.95
C TRP A 51 2.33 11.40 13.35
N LEU A 52 1.04 11.73 13.32
CA LEU A 52 0.01 10.93 12.66
C LEU A 52 0.30 10.73 11.16
N ALA A 53 0.76 11.77 10.46
CA ALA A 53 1.12 11.66 9.05
C ALA A 53 2.32 10.73 8.79
N ILE A 54 3.24 10.61 9.75
CA ILE A 54 4.41 9.71 9.65
C ILE A 54 4.04 8.27 10.08
N LEU A 55 3.16 8.13 11.07
CA LEU A 55 2.68 6.84 11.55
C LEU A 55 1.69 6.17 10.59
N GLY A 56 0.97 6.95 9.78
CA GLY A 56 -0.07 6.50 8.86
C GLY A 56 0.32 5.26 8.02
N PRO A 57 1.43 5.28 7.26
CA PRO A 57 1.86 4.12 6.48
C PRO A 57 2.12 2.87 7.33
N GLY A 58 2.65 3.02 8.55
CA GLY A 58 2.92 1.91 9.46
C GLY A 58 1.64 1.29 10.02
N VAL A 59 0.66 2.12 10.40
CA VAL A 59 -0.65 1.67 10.87
C VAL A 59 -1.43 0.97 9.74
N ILE A 60 -1.39 1.51 8.52
CA ILE A 60 -2.02 0.86 7.37
C ILE A 60 -1.37 -0.50 7.10
N ALA A 61 -0.04 -0.59 7.17
CA ALA A 61 0.68 -1.85 7.00
C ALA A 61 0.39 -2.87 8.10
N SER A 62 0.23 -2.43 9.36
CA SER A 62 -0.12 -3.34 10.46
C SER A 62 -1.53 -3.90 10.28
N VAL A 63 -2.51 -3.04 10.01
CA VAL A 63 -3.91 -3.47 9.79
C VAL A 63 -4.00 -4.37 8.56
N ALA A 64 -3.22 -4.11 7.51
CA ALA A 64 -3.17 -4.99 6.34
C ALA A 64 -2.55 -6.37 6.62
N GLY A 65 -1.80 -6.52 7.72
CA GLY A 65 -1.21 -7.79 8.15
C GLY A 65 -2.13 -8.61 9.07
N ASP A 66 -3.22 -8.03 9.56
CA ASP A 66 -4.20 -8.71 10.42
C ASP A 66 -5.32 -9.31 9.56
N ASP A 67 -5.14 -10.57 9.17
CA ASP A 67 -6.08 -11.30 8.31
C ASP A 67 -6.92 -12.32 9.10
N ALA A 68 -8.03 -12.77 8.50
CA ALA A 68 -8.89 -13.80 9.07
C ALA A 68 -8.15 -15.13 9.32
N GLY A 69 -7.14 -15.44 8.50
CA GLY A 69 -6.29 -16.62 8.67
C GLY A 69 -5.49 -16.56 9.98
N GLY A 70 -4.87 -15.42 10.27
CA GLY A 70 -4.16 -15.16 11.51
C GLY A 70 -5.07 -15.24 12.73
N VAL A 71 -6.22 -14.55 12.69
CA VAL A 71 -7.22 -14.59 13.77
C VAL A 71 -7.71 -16.02 14.03
N GLY A 72 -8.03 -16.78 12.98
CA GLY A 72 -8.45 -18.18 13.09
C GLY A 72 -7.37 -19.08 13.70
N THR A 73 -6.12 -18.92 13.27
CA THR A 73 -4.98 -19.69 13.79
C THR A 73 -4.74 -19.41 15.26
N ILE A 74 -4.68 -18.13 15.65
CA ILE A 74 -4.46 -17.74 17.04
C ILE A 74 -5.63 -18.19 17.92
N SER A 75 -6.87 -18.10 17.43
CA SER A 75 -8.06 -18.61 18.13
C SER A 75 -8.01 -20.11 18.33
N ALA A 76 -7.63 -20.88 17.30
CA ALA A 76 -7.51 -22.33 17.38
C ALA A 76 -6.39 -22.76 18.35
N ILE A 77 -5.26 -22.06 18.35
CA ILE A 77 -4.15 -22.29 19.28
C ILE A 77 -4.58 -21.94 20.71
N GLY A 78 -5.22 -20.79 20.91
CA GLY A 78 -5.72 -20.37 22.22
C GLY A 78 -6.77 -21.32 22.80
N ALA A 79 -7.65 -21.86 21.96
CA ALA A 79 -8.63 -22.86 22.39
C ALA A 79 -7.98 -24.19 22.82
N ARG A 80 -6.82 -24.54 22.27
CA ARG A 80 -6.11 -25.80 22.56
C ARG A 80 -5.13 -25.69 23.72
N TYR A 81 -4.39 -24.58 23.81
CA TYR A 81 -3.27 -24.41 24.74
C TYR A 81 -3.52 -23.32 25.80
N GLY A 82 -4.68 -22.66 25.78
CA GLY A 82 -4.99 -21.57 26.69
C GLY A 82 -3.95 -20.46 26.64
N TYR A 83 -3.38 -20.12 27.80
CA TYR A 83 -2.38 -19.05 27.96
C TYR A 83 -0.93 -19.53 27.91
N GLU A 84 -0.67 -20.83 27.73
CA GLU A 84 0.69 -21.40 27.77
C GLU A 84 1.62 -20.83 26.69
N LEU A 85 1.06 -20.38 25.57
CA LEU A 85 1.80 -19.84 24.42
C LEU A 85 1.87 -18.30 24.38
N LEU A 86 1.43 -17.59 25.42
CA LEU A 86 1.51 -16.12 25.46
C LEU A 86 2.94 -15.58 25.34
N TRP A 87 3.93 -16.30 25.87
CA TRP A 87 5.33 -15.90 25.74
C TRP A 87 5.82 -16.01 24.29
N VAL A 88 5.29 -16.95 23.50
CA VAL A 88 5.58 -17.07 22.06
C VAL A 88 5.02 -15.87 21.32
N LEU A 89 3.81 -15.40 21.69
CA LEU A 89 3.21 -14.20 21.11
C LEU A 89 4.10 -12.96 21.29
N MET A 90 4.76 -12.82 22.47
CA MET A 90 5.73 -11.75 22.70
C MET A 90 6.92 -11.83 21.74
N LEU A 91 7.46 -13.02 21.51
CA LEU A 91 8.58 -13.23 20.57
C LEU A 91 8.16 -12.95 19.11
N LEU A 92 6.96 -13.41 18.71
CA LEU A 92 6.40 -13.14 17.39
C LEU A 92 6.21 -11.64 17.16
N THR A 93 5.72 -10.92 18.15
CA THR A 93 5.52 -9.46 18.08
C THR A 93 6.85 -8.73 17.86
N VAL A 94 7.89 -9.08 18.60
CA VAL A 94 9.23 -8.49 18.42
C VAL A 94 9.80 -8.81 17.04
N SER A 95 9.68 -10.07 16.61
CA SER A 95 10.14 -10.51 15.28
C SER A 95 9.43 -9.73 14.16
N LEU A 96 8.11 -9.60 14.24
CA LEU A 96 7.31 -8.87 13.27
C LEU A 96 7.67 -7.37 13.26
N ALA A 97 7.88 -6.77 14.43
CA ALA A 97 8.30 -5.36 14.53
C ALA A 97 9.65 -5.11 13.85
N VAL A 98 10.62 -6.02 14.00
CA VAL A 98 11.92 -5.93 13.33
C VAL A 98 11.77 -6.02 11.82
N VAL A 99 11.00 -6.99 11.32
CA VAL A 99 10.77 -7.15 9.87
C VAL A 99 10.07 -5.92 9.29
N GLN A 100 9.06 -5.39 9.98
CA GLN A 100 8.32 -4.19 9.55
C GLN A 100 9.21 -2.95 9.55
N GLU A 101 10.06 -2.76 10.56
CA GLU A 101 11.03 -1.66 10.59
C GLU A 101 12.03 -1.77 9.43
N MET A 102 12.55 -2.97 9.17
CA MET A 102 13.46 -3.21 8.06
C MET A 102 12.80 -2.90 6.71
N ALA A 103 11.56 -3.35 6.50
CA ALA A 103 10.79 -3.08 5.29
C ALA A 103 10.52 -1.58 5.12
N ALA A 104 10.09 -0.90 6.18
CA ALA A 104 9.86 0.54 6.18
C ALA A 104 11.15 1.32 5.88
N ARG A 105 12.27 0.93 6.52
CA ARG A 105 13.58 1.54 6.29
C ARG A 105 14.06 1.31 4.86
N LEU A 106 13.88 0.10 4.32
CA LEU A 106 14.26 -0.22 2.94
C LEU A 106 13.44 0.62 1.94
N GLY A 107 12.12 0.72 2.13
CA GLY A 107 11.25 1.55 1.31
C GLY A 107 11.59 3.04 1.40
N ALA A 108 11.85 3.55 2.61
CA ALA A 108 12.21 4.95 2.82
C ALA A 108 13.58 5.31 2.22
N ALA A 109 14.59 4.43 2.38
CA ALA A 109 15.94 4.67 1.87
C ALA A 109 16.03 4.53 0.35
N SER A 110 15.46 3.46 -0.21
CA SER A 110 15.52 3.20 -1.66
C SER A 110 14.57 4.10 -2.44
N GLY A 111 13.35 4.34 -1.93
CA GLY A 111 12.25 4.95 -2.67
C GLY A 111 11.69 4.05 -3.78
N ARG A 112 11.97 2.74 -3.72
CA ARG A 112 11.52 1.72 -4.69
C ARG A 112 10.76 0.62 -3.96
N GLY A 113 9.93 -0.13 -4.70
CA GLY A 113 9.23 -1.30 -4.16
C GLY A 113 10.19 -2.46 -3.90
N LEU A 114 9.81 -3.39 -3.02
CA LEU A 114 10.61 -4.57 -2.72
C LEU A 114 10.91 -5.39 -3.99
N LEU A 115 9.92 -5.56 -4.87
CA LEU A 115 10.10 -6.33 -6.09
C LEU A 115 11.10 -5.68 -7.06
N ASP A 116 11.13 -4.34 -7.14
CA ASP A 116 12.11 -3.62 -7.96
C ASP A 116 13.52 -3.86 -7.46
N LEU A 117 13.71 -3.84 -6.13
CA LEU A 117 15.01 -4.11 -5.50
C LEU A 117 15.45 -5.55 -5.69
N VAL A 118 14.53 -6.50 -5.59
CA VAL A 118 14.81 -7.92 -5.85
C VAL A 118 15.22 -8.10 -7.31
N ARG A 119 14.51 -7.47 -8.25
CA ARG A 119 14.84 -7.53 -9.68
C ARG A 119 16.20 -6.89 -9.99
N GLU A 120 16.52 -5.77 -9.34
CA GLU A 120 17.80 -5.09 -9.52
C GLU A 120 18.96 -5.92 -8.98
N ARG A 121 18.78 -6.60 -7.85
CA ARG A 121 19.85 -7.35 -7.18
C ARG A 121 20.02 -8.78 -7.69
N PHE A 122 18.93 -9.47 -8.03
CA PHE A 122 18.91 -10.89 -8.39
C PHE A 122 18.48 -11.15 -9.84
N GLY A 123 18.28 -10.10 -10.63
CA GLY A 123 17.84 -10.18 -12.01
C GLY A 123 16.39 -10.63 -12.17
N ILE A 124 16.00 -10.93 -13.40
CA ILE A 124 14.62 -11.29 -13.77
C ILE A 124 14.22 -12.64 -13.16
N GLY A 125 15.14 -13.61 -13.10
CA GLY A 125 14.87 -14.93 -12.51
C GLY A 125 14.45 -14.84 -11.05
N GLY A 126 15.22 -14.12 -10.22
CA GLY A 126 14.88 -13.90 -8.81
C GLY A 126 13.59 -13.11 -8.63
N ALA A 127 13.33 -12.12 -9.49
CA ALA A 127 12.08 -11.37 -9.49
C ALA A 127 10.87 -12.26 -9.81
N CYS A 128 10.97 -13.16 -10.80
CA CYS A 128 9.89 -14.08 -11.15
C CYS A 128 9.56 -15.01 -9.97
N VAL A 129 10.58 -15.57 -9.30
CA VAL A 129 10.36 -16.38 -8.09
C VAL A 129 9.65 -15.57 -7.01
N ALA A 130 10.09 -14.34 -6.75
CA ALA A 130 9.43 -13.47 -5.77
C ALA A 130 7.97 -13.17 -6.14
N VAL A 131 7.68 -12.90 -7.42
CA VAL A 131 6.30 -12.69 -7.89
C VAL A 131 5.45 -13.93 -7.65
N VAL A 132 5.94 -15.12 -8.01
CA VAL A 132 5.19 -16.37 -7.80
C VAL A 132 4.89 -16.57 -6.31
N VAL A 133 5.88 -16.38 -5.43
CA VAL A 133 5.69 -16.49 -3.98
C VAL A 133 4.67 -15.48 -3.47
N ILE A 134 4.75 -14.22 -3.91
CA ILE A 134 3.80 -13.16 -3.50
C ILE A 134 2.39 -13.49 -3.99
N VAL A 135 2.23 -13.96 -5.23
CA VAL A 135 0.93 -14.34 -5.78
C VAL A 135 0.33 -15.50 -5.00
N LEU A 136 1.11 -16.54 -4.70
CA LEU A 136 0.64 -17.69 -3.93
C LEU A 136 0.29 -17.31 -2.48
N ALA A 137 1.12 -16.50 -1.83
CA ALA A 137 0.86 -16.01 -0.48
C ALA A 137 -0.44 -15.18 -0.43
N ASN A 138 -0.60 -14.24 -1.35
CA ASN A 138 -1.80 -13.40 -1.41
C ASN A 138 -3.04 -14.21 -1.81
N ALA A 139 -2.91 -15.22 -2.67
CA ALA A 139 -4.02 -16.13 -2.98
C ALA A 139 -4.45 -16.89 -1.72
N GLY A 140 -3.51 -17.34 -0.90
CA GLY A 140 -3.78 -17.95 0.40
C GLY A 140 -4.56 -17.01 1.33
N ILE A 141 -4.11 -15.76 1.46
CA ILE A 141 -4.81 -14.73 2.26
C ILE A 141 -6.24 -14.51 1.75
N VAL A 142 -6.43 -14.40 0.43
CA VAL A 142 -7.78 -14.24 -0.13
C VAL A 142 -8.68 -15.43 0.22
N VAL A 143 -8.16 -16.65 0.16
CA VAL A 143 -8.92 -17.86 0.55
C VAL A 143 -9.30 -17.81 2.03
N THR A 144 -8.38 -17.45 2.92
CA THR A 144 -8.65 -17.36 4.36
C THR A 144 -9.62 -16.23 4.70
N GLU A 145 -9.56 -15.09 4.02
CA GLU A 145 -10.50 -13.98 4.16
C GLU A 145 -11.93 -14.40 3.80
N PHE A 146 -12.13 -15.09 2.67
CA PHE A 146 -13.45 -15.60 2.31
C PHE A 146 -13.94 -16.70 3.26
N ALA A 147 -13.04 -17.55 3.77
CA ALA A 147 -13.38 -18.52 4.80
C ALA A 147 -13.81 -17.84 6.11
N GLY A 148 -13.14 -16.75 6.49
CA GLY A 148 -13.50 -15.92 7.64
C GLY A 148 -14.88 -15.29 7.50
N ILE A 149 -15.18 -14.72 6.32
CA ILE A 149 -16.51 -14.16 6.02
C ILE A 149 -17.59 -15.25 6.11
N ALA A 150 -17.32 -16.44 5.57
CA ALA A 150 -18.26 -17.57 5.65
C ALA A 150 -18.54 -17.97 7.10
N ALA A 151 -17.48 -18.14 7.90
CA ALA A 151 -17.61 -18.51 9.32
C ALA A 151 -18.36 -17.44 10.13
N ALA A 152 -18.01 -16.16 9.93
CA ALA A 152 -18.68 -15.05 10.60
C ALA A 152 -20.16 -14.94 10.22
N ALA A 153 -20.49 -15.16 8.94
CA ALA A 153 -21.87 -15.16 8.46
C ALA A 153 -22.70 -16.30 9.08
N GLU A 154 -22.14 -17.50 9.16
CA GLU A 154 -22.82 -18.65 9.77
C GLU A 154 -23.10 -18.43 11.26
N LEU A 155 -22.21 -17.73 11.99
CA LEU A 155 -22.41 -17.37 13.40
C LEU A 155 -23.63 -16.44 13.61
N ILE A 156 -23.97 -15.59 12.64
CA ILE A 156 -25.13 -14.70 12.70
C ILE A 156 -26.36 -15.28 11.99
N GLY A 157 -26.32 -16.55 11.58
CA GLY A 157 -27.43 -17.25 10.93
C GLY A 157 -27.57 -17.00 9.42
N VAL A 158 -26.57 -16.40 8.78
CA VAL A 158 -26.55 -16.18 7.32
C VAL A 158 -25.79 -17.31 6.64
N THR A 159 -26.36 -17.90 5.60
CA THR A 159 -25.73 -19.01 4.87
C THR A 159 -24.50 -18.55 4.07
N ARG A 160 -23.40 -19.31 4.14
CA ARG A 160 -22.16 -19.06 3.36
C ARG A 160 -22.36 -18.92 1.85
N TRP A 161 -23.33 -19.65 1.29
CA TRP A 161 -23.69 -19.60 -0.12
C TRP A 161 -24.22 -18.25 -0.57
N VAL A 162 -24.75 -17.44 0.36
CA VAL A 162 -25.17 -16.06 0.10
C VAL A 162 -24.05 -15.09 0.48
N ALA A 163 -23.45 -15.27 1.66
CA ALA A 163 -22.46 -14.34 2.19
C ALA A 163 -21.21 -14.22 1.31
N VAL A 164 -20.64 -15.34 0.83
CA VAL A 164 -19.39 -15.35 0.07
C VAL A 164 -19.54 -14.72 -1.32
N PRO A 165 -20.56 -15.06 -2.15
CA PRO A 165 -20.73 -14.39 -3.43
C PRO A 165 -21.06 -12.90 -3.29
N VAL A 166 -21.88 -12.53 -2.29
CA VAL A 166 -22.21 -11.11 -2.04
C VAL A 166 -20.97 -10.33 -1.66
N SER A 167 -20.15 -10.83 -0.72
CA SER A 167 -18.91 -10.16 -0.34
C SER A 167 -17.91 -10.10 -1.50
N ALA A 168 -17.80 -11.16 -2.31
CA ALA A 168 -16.95 -11.19 -3.49
C ALA A 168 -17.36 -10.14 -4.52
N LEU A 169 -18.67 -9.96 -4.76
CA LEU A 169 -19.19 -8.93 -5.66
C LEU A 169 -18.95 -7.52 -5.11
N LEU A 170 -19.15 -7.30 -3.80
CA LEU A 170 -18.92 -6.00 -3.17
C LEU A 170 -17.45 -5.61 -3.16
N ILE A 171 -16.56 -6.51 -2.74
CA ILE A 171 -15.12 -6.30 -2.69
C ILE A 171 -14.59 -6.17 -4.12
N GLY A 172 -14.92 -7.12 -5.00
CA GLY A 172 -14.50 -7.09 -6.40
C GLY A 172 -14.98 -5.84 -7.14
N GLY A 173 -16.25 -5.44 -6.92
CA GLY A 173 -16.78 -4.18 -7.45
C GLY A 173 -16.02 -2.97 -6.92
N THR A 174 -15.67 -2.94 -5.63
CA THR A 174 -14.88 -1.86 -5.04
C THR A 174 -13.45 -1.83 -5.60
N VAL A 175 -12.82 -2.97 -5.83
CA VAL A 175 -11.46 -3.05 -6.40
C VAL A 175 -11.45 -2.65 -7.88
N LEU A 176 -12.45 -3.05 -8.66
CA LEU A 176 -12.53 -2.79 -10.09
C LEU A 176 -13.00 -1.37 -10.42
N PHE A 177 -13.96 -0.84 -9.65
CA PHE A 177 -14.59 0.46 -9.90
C PHE A 177 -14.17 1.55 -8.92
N GLY A 178 -13.42 1.20 -7.86
CA GLY A 178 -12.90 2.13 -6.87
C GLY A 178 -11.90 3.10 -7.49
N THR A 179 -12.24 4.38 -7.47
CA THR A 179 -11.32 5.44 -7.92
C THR A 179 -10.39 5.81 -6.77
N TYR A 180 -9.07 5.63 -6.96
CA TYR A 180 -7.98 5.97 -6.03
C TYR A 180 -7.90 7.45 -5.59
N HIS A 181 -8.83 8.29 -6.04
CA HIS A 181 -8.81 9.74 -5.83
C HIS A 181 -9.58 10.20 -4.58
N ARG A 182 -10.14 9.26 -3.79
CA ARG A 182 -10.96 9.52 -2.58
C ARG A 182 -10.50 8.80 -1.31
N VAL A 183 -9.29 8.27 -1.27
CA VAL A 183 -8.62 7.77 -0.06
C VAL A 183 -7.31 8.55 0.10
#